data_AF-A0A6B2XM36-F1
#
_entry.id   AF-A0A6B2XM36-F1
#
_cell.length_a   1.000
_cell.length_b   1.000
_cell.length_c   1.000
_cell.angle_alpha   90.00
_cell.angle_beta   90.00
_cell.angle_gamma   90.00
#
_symmetry.space_group_name_H-M   'P 1'
#
loop_
_entity.id
_entity.type
_entity.pdbx_description
1 polymer ?
#
loop_
_entity_poly.entity_id
_entity_poly.type
_entity_poly.pdbx_seq_one_letter_code
_entity_poly.pdbx_strand_id
1 'polypeptide(L)'
;THALLAGLRVREAVTTNYDRLYEDAVRAAAPAPDSGDPHDVLSVLPWGRVQGDRPWLLKMHGDVHYPETIVLSRSSFVGYDSRWKPVGSILQSLLMTRHLLVVGASMTDENVLRFAYEVAGLREELARQVPAHRQAGVL
;
A
#
# COMPACT_ATOMS: atom_id res chain seq x y z
N THR A 1 12.66 -2.94 -13.67
CA THR A 1 12.36 -2.66 -12.25
C THR A 1 11.33 -3.59 -11.66
N HIS A 2 10.11 -3.72 -12.22
CA HIS A 2 9.04 -4.58 -11.66
C HIS A 2 9.48 -6.04 -11.39
N ALA A 3 10.25 -6.66 -12.28
CA ALA A 3 10.78 -8.02 -12.07
C ALA A 3 11.67 -8.16 -10.81
N LEU A 4 12.50 -7.14 -10.51
CA LEU A 4 13.33 -7.15 -9.30
C LEU A 4 12.47 -7.00 -8.05
N LEU A 5 11.46 -6.12 -8.09
CA LEU A 5 10.52 -5.93 -6.97
C LEU A 5 9.68 -7.18 -6.73
N ALA A 6 9.23 -7.87 -7.78
CA ALA A 6 8.55 -9.15 -7.69
C ALA A 6 9.46 -10.23 -7.06
N GLY A 7 10.76 -10.22 -7.40
CA GLY A 7 11.77 -11.11 -6.81
C GLY A 7 11.95 -10.95 -5.29
N LEU A 8 11.61 -9.80 -4.71
CA LEU A 8 11.63 -9.60 -3.26
C LEU A 8 10.54 -10.40 -2.53
N ARG A 9 9.52 -10.88 -3.26
CA ARG A 9 8.39 -11.66 -2.71
C ARG A 9 7.73 -10.99 -1.50
N VAL A 10 7.57 -9.68 -1.57
CA VAL A 10 6.85 -8.91 -0.54
C VAL A 10 5.39 -9.34 -0.47
N ARG A 11 4.85 -9.44 0.75
CA ARG A 11 3.46 -9.83 0.99
C ARG A 11 2.46 -8.69 0.83
N GLU A 12 2.93 -7.46 1.07
CA GLU A 12 2.11 -6.26 1.14
C GLU A 12 2.77 -5.22 0.22
N ALA A 13 2.07 -4.83 -0.85
CA ALA A 13 2.55 -3.83 -1.79
C ALA A 13 1.48 -2.74 -2.00
N VAL A 14 1.92 -1.50 -2.22
CA VAL A 14 1.04 -0.36 -2.50
C VAL A 14 1.58 0.38 -3.71
N THR A 15 0.69 0.83 -4.60
CA THR A 15 1.04 1.61 -5.78
C THR A 15 0.01 2.70 -6.07
N THR A 16 0.48 3.81 -6.64
CA THR A 16 -0.34 4.86 -7.24
C THR A 16 -0.46 4.69 -8.76
N ASN A 17 0.21 3.69 -9.34
CA ASN A 17 0.07 3.34 -10.75
C ASN A 17 -1.24 2.57 -10.98
N TYR A 18 -1.88 2.83 -12.12
CA TYR A 18 -3.10 2.14 -12.55
C TYR A 18 -2.84 1.00 -13.55
N ASP A 19 -1.62 0.90 -14.12
CA ASP A 19 -1.22 -0.17 -15.03
C ASP A 19 -1.11 -1.54 -14.35
N ARG A 20 -0.79 -2.59 -15.11
CA ARG A 20 -0.71 -3.99 -14.64
C ARG A 20 0.70 -4.54 -14.49
N LEU A 21 1.73 -3.72 -14.69
CA LEU A 21 3.10 -4.20 -14.88
C LEU A 21 3.66 -4.89 -13.63
N TYR A 22 3.24 -4.47 -12.43
CA TYR A 22 3.64 -5.12 -11.20
C TYR A 22 2.95 -6.48 -11.06
N GLU A 23 1.65 -6.57 -11.32
CA GLU A 23 0.92 -7.84 -11.24
C GLU A 23 1.42 -8.87 -12.24
N ASP A 24 1.74 -8.42 -13.46
CA ASP A 24 2.34 -9.29 -14.48
C ASP A 24 3.72 -9.78 -14.04
N ALA A 25 4.54 -8.92 -13.45
CA ALA A 25 5.85 -9.32 -12.92
C ALA A 25 5.73 -10.32 -11.76
N VAL A 26 4.77 -10.13 -10.84
CA VAL A 26 4.50 -11.07 -9.74
C VAL A 26 4.02 -12.41 -10.29
N ARG A 27 3.08 -12.41 -11.25
CA ARG A 27 2.62 -13.64 -11.94
C ARG A 27 3.77 -14.41 -12.58
N ALA A 28 4.69 -13.69 -13.24
CA ALA A 28 5.83 -14.32 -13.91
C ALA A 28 6.89 -14.88 -12.93
N ALA A 29 7.00 -14.32 -11.72
CA ALA A 29 8.01 -14.70 -10.74
C ALA A 29 7.52 -15.70 -9.68
N ALA A 30 6.20 -15.84 -9.51
CA ALA A 30 5.59 -16.71 -8.52
C ALA A 30 5.50 -18.17 -9.01
N PRO A 31 5.58 -19.16 -8.10
CA PRO A 31 5.17 -20.52 -8.42
C PRO A 31 3.70 -20.57 -8.86
N ALA A 32 3.34 -21.61 -9.61
CA ALA A 32 1.94 -21.85 -9.96
C ALA A 32 1.09 -22.02 -8.68
N PRO A 33 -0.06 -21.37 -8.57
CA PRO A 33 -0.93 -21.50 -7.40
C PRO A 33 -1.64 -22.85 -7.41
N ASP A 34 -1.97 -23.37 -6.22
CA ASP A 34 -2.64 -24.67 -6.05
C ASP A 34 -4.00 -24.76 -6.77
N SER A 35 -4.68 -23.62 -6.97
CA SER A 35 -5.95 -23.55 -7.70
C SER A 35 -5.79 -23.72 -9.21
N GLY A 36 -4.58 -23.60 -9.75
CA GLY A 36 -4.31 -23.58 -11.18
C GLY A 36 -4.68 -22.28 -11.90
N ASP A 37 -5.36 -21.34 -11.23
CA ASP A 37 -5.68 -20.02 -11.80
C ASP A 37 -4.50 -19.06 -11.58
N PRO A 38 -3.80 -18.59 -12.63
CA PRO A 38 -2.68 -17.66 -12.48
C PRO A 38 -3.06 -16.32 -11.81
N HIS A 39 -4.33 -15.96 -11.73
CA HIS A 39 -4.79 -14.77 -11.00
C HIS A 39 -4.80 -14.96 -9.48
N ASP A 40 -4.70 -16.19 -8.99
CA ASP A 40 -4.68 -16.50 -7.56
C ASP A 40 -3.32 -16.33 -6.89
N VAL A 41 -2.30 -15.86 -7.60
CA VAL A 41 -0.98 -15.57 -7.00
C VAL A 41 -0.93 -14.23 -6.26
N LEU A 42 -1.87 -13.31 -6.53
CA LEU A 42 -1.86 -11.94 -6.00
C LEU A 42 -3.28 -11.38 -5.87
N SER A 43 -3.66 -10.90 -4.68
CA SER A 43 -4.91 -10.17 -4.49
C SER A 43 -4.73 -8.68 -4.84
N VAL A 44 -5.57 -8.13 -5.73
CA VAL A 44 -5.53 -6.70 -6.09
C VAL A 44 -6.63 -5.93 -5.37
N LEU A 45 -6.27 -5.07 -4.43
CA LEU A 45 -7.19 -4.22 -3.67
C LEU A 45 -7.38 -2.85 -4.37
N PRO A 46 -8.56 -2.21 -4.25
CA PRO A 46 -9.69 -2.57 -3.39
C PRO A 46 -10.74 -3.54 -4.00
N TRP A 47 -10.56 -4.00 -5.24
CA TRP A 47 -11.57 -4.85 -5.91
C TRP A 47 -11.55 -6.32 -5.44
N GLY A 48 -10.39 -6.82 -5.05
CA GLY A 48 -10.18 -8.14 -4.50
C GLY A 48 -10.32 -8.19 -2.98
N ARG A 49 -10.15 -9.39 -2.42
CA ARG A 49 -10.09 -9.63 -0.97
C ARG A 49 -8.74 -10.22 -0.59
N VAL A 50 -8.25 -9.88 0.59
CA VAL A 50 -7.08 -10.56 1.17
C VAL A 50 -7.48 -11.99 1.50
N GLN A 51 -6.68 -12.97 1.04
CA GLN A 51 -6.96 -14.39 1.21
C GLN A 51 -5.76 -15.10 1.84
N GLY A 52 -5.89 -15.53 3.09
CA GLY A 52 -4.84 -16.26 3.81
C GLY A 52 -3.49 -15.54 3.74
N ASP A 53 -2.45 -16.29 3.36
CA ASP A 53 -1.08 -15.80 3.20
C ASP A 53 -0.77 -15.27 1.79
N ARG A 54 -1.77 -15.18 0.90
CA ARG A 54 -1.59 -14.68 -0.46
C ARG A 54 -1.10 -13.22 -0.40
N PRO A 55 -0.05 -12.85 -1.16
CA PRO A 55 0.37 -11.46 -1.23
C PRO A 55 -0.74 -10.60 -1.81
N TRP A 56 -0.73 -9.31 -1.49
CA TRP A 56 -1.69 -8.35 -2.01
C TRP A 56 -1.03 -7.06 -2.49
N LEU A 57 -1.64 -6.46 -3.50
CA LEU A 57 -1.31 -5.17 -4.06
C LEU A 57 -2.49 -4.22 -3.85
N LEU A 58 -2.27 -3.11 -3.16
CA LEU A 58 -3.21 -2.01 -3.07
C LEU A 58 -2.95 -0.97 -4.14
N LYS A 59 -3.93 -0.73 -5.02
CA LYS A 59 -3.88 0.38 -5.98
C LYS A 59 -4.66 1.56 -5.45
N MET A 60 -3.98 2.69 -5.27
CA MET A 60 -4.56 3.87 -4.63
C MET A 60 -5.31 4.79 -5.59
N HIS A 61 -4.95 4.78 -6.89
CA HIS A 61 -5.44 5.74 -7.88
C HIS A 61 -6.23 5.09 -9.01
N GLY A 62 -6.91 3.99 -8.70
CA GLY A 62 -7.66 3.22 -9.68
C GLY A 62 -6.82 2.18 -10.40
N ASP A 63 -7.44 1.56 -11.40
CA ASP A 63 -6.87 0.45 -12.17
C ASP A 63 -7.38 0.54 -13.61
N VAL A 64 -6.53 0.17 -14.57
CA VAL A 64 -6.84 0.18 -16.01
C VAL A 64 -8.04 -0.71 -16.38
N HIS A 65 -8.38 -1.73 -15.61
CA HIS A 65 -9.59 -2.55 -15.81
C HIS A 65 -10.87 -1.85 -15.38
N TYR A 66 -10.76 -0.81 -14.55
CA TYR A 66 -11.86 -0.01 -14.04
C TYR A 66 -11.60 1.47 -14.38
N PRO A 67 -11.63 1.88 -15.67
CA PRO A 67 -11.18 3.21 -16.09
C PRO A 67 -11.87 4.37 -15.37
N GLU A 68 -13.13 4.19 -14.97
CA GLU A 68 -13.93 5.14 -14.19
C GLU A 68 -13.38 5.41 -12.79
N THR A 69 -12.48 4.56 -12.31
CA THR A 69 -11.82 4.67 -11.00
C THR A 69 -10.48 5.40 -11.06
N ILE A 70 -9.94 5.63 -12.27
CA ILE A 70 -8.61 6.22 -12.44
C ILE A 70 -8.63 7.70 -12.06
N VAL A 71 -7.68 8.12 -11.23
CA VAL A 71 -7.49 9.54 -10.90
C VAL A 71 -6.25 10.14 -11.50
N LEU A 72 -6.50 11.10 -12.40
CA LEU A 72 -5.48 11.84 -13.15
C LEU A 72 -5.52 13.35 -12.86
N SER A 73 -6.59 13.87 -12.26
CA SER A 73 -6.81 15.33 -12.13
C SER A 73 -7.26 15.77 -10.74
N ARG A 74 -6.92 17.01 -10.38
CA ARG A 74 -7.33 17.66 -9.13
C ARG A 74 -8.85 17.90 -9.06
N SER A 75 -9.52 18.04 -10.21
CA SER A 75 -10.99 18.16 -10.28
C SER A 75 -11.70 16.83 -10.05
N SER A 76 -11.09 15.71 -10.42
CA SER A 76 -11.56 14.37 -10.04
C SER A 76 -11.56 14.16 -8.52
N PHE A 77 -10.79 14.96 -7.77
CA PHE A 77 -10.53 14.85 -6.33
C PHE A 77 -11.65 15.39 -5.42
N VAL A 78 -12.40 16.41 -5.85
CA VAL A 78 -13.39 17.12 -5.01
C VAL A 78 -14.64 16.27 -4.72
N GLY A 79 -14.96 15.29 -5.58
CA GLY A 79 -15.95 14.24 -5.32
C GLY A 79 -15.36 12.86 -4.94
N TYR A 80 -14.06 12.83 -4.66
CA TYR A 80 -13.23 11.62 -4.51
C TYR A 80 -12.93 11.27 -3.05
N ASP A 81 -12.88 12.29 -2.19
CA ASP A 81 -12.33 12.22 -0.85
C ASP A 81 -13.06 11.19 0.04
N SER A 82 -14.36 10.95 -0.15
CA SER A 82 -15.08 9.93 0.64
C SER A 82 -14.82 8.48 0.20
N ARG A 83 -14.65 8.22 -1.10
CA ARG A 83 -14.51 6.85 -1.65
C ARG A 83 -13.13 6.26 -1.41
N TRP A 84 -12.09 7.08 -1.43
CA TRP A 84 -10.70 6.61 -1.32
C TRP A 84 -10.09 6.82 0.06
N LYS A 85 -10.78 7.51 0.97
CA LYS A 85 -10.42 7.57 2.40
C LYS A 85 -10.16 6.19 3.02
N PRO A 86 -11.03 5.17 2.84
CA PRO A 86 -10.77 3.83 3.37
C PRO A 86 -9.55 3.16 2.74
N VAL A 87 -9.17 3.51 1.52
CA VAL A 87 -7.94 3.00 0.87
C VAL A 87 -6.71 3.67 1.49
N GLY A 88 -6.79 4.98 1.75
CA GLY A 88 -5.74 5.73 2.45
C GLY A 88 -5.45 5.19 3.86
N SER A 89 -6.47 4.75 4.60
CA SER A 89 -6.26 4.20 5.94
C SER A 89 -5.45 2.90 5.96
N ILE A 90 -5.48 2.11 4.88
CA ILE A 90 -4.62 0.92 4.73
C ILE A 90 -3.16 1.37 4.62
N LEU A 91 -2.86 2.39 3.80
CA LEU A 91 -1.50 2.94 3.72
C LEU A 91 -1.05 3.51 5.07
N GLN A 92 -1.91 4.24 5.78
CA GLN A 92 -1.59 4.74 7.12
C GLN A 92 -1.29 3.60 8.11
N SER A 93 -2.07 2.52 8.05
CA SER A 93 -1.82 1.32 8.86
C SER A 93 -0.45 0.70 8.55
N LEU A 94 -0.08 0.59 7.27
CA LEU A 94 1.24 0.12 6.86
C LEU A 94 2.37 1.04 7.33
N LEU A 95 2.22 2.36 7.16
CA LEU A 95 3.17 3.36 7.65
C LEU A 95 3.38 3.25 9.18
N MET A 96 2.31 2.91 9.91
CA MET A 96 2.34 2.74 11.36
C MET A 96 2.95 1.41 11.81
N THR A 97 2.79 0.33 11.05
CA THR A 97 3.07 -1.04 11.52
C THR A 97 4.21 -1.74 10.82
N ARG A 98 4.67 -1.24 9.66
CA ARG A 98 5.67 -1.88 8.81
C ARG A 98 6.87 -0.98 8.54
N HIS A 99 7.97 -1.60 8.09
CA HIS A 99 9.08 -0.90 7.44
C HIS A 99 8.79 -0.85 5.94
N LEU A 100 8.83 0.34 5.36
CA LEU A 100 8.49 0.54 3.95
C LEU A 100 9.72 0.81 3.11
N LEU A 101 9.78 0.17 1.94
CA LEU A 101 10.70 0.49 0.86
C LEU A 101 9.92 1.27 -0.21
N VAL A 102 10.31 2.52 -0.47
CA VAL A 102 9.68 3.38 -1.48
C VAL A 102 10.53 3.40 -2.75
N VAL A 103 9.95 3.04 -3.89
CA VAL A 103 10.63 2.97 -5.19
C VAL A 103 9.83 3.68 -6.26
N GLY A 104 10.48 4.50 -7.07
CA GLY A 104 9.84 5.18 -8.20
C GLY A 104 8.83 6.26 -7.81
N ALA A 105 8.81 6.68 -6.53
CA ALA A 105 7.98 7.79 -6.09
C ALA A 105 8.73 9.10 -6.30
N SER A 106 8.15 10.02 -7.06
CA SER A 106 8.55 11.43 -7.08
C SER A 106 8.19 12.17 -5.78
N MET A 107 7.46 11.51 -4.87
CA MET A 107 6.88 12.11 -3.66
C MET A 107 5.98 13.32 -3.96
N THR A 108 5.46 13.46 -5.18
CA THR A 108 4.57 14.58 -5.55
C THR A 108 3.09 14.27 -5.34
N ASP A 109 2.78 13.06 -4.90
CA ASP A 109 1.42 12.65 -4.58
C ASP A 109 0.99 13.28 -3.25
N GLU A 110 0.10 14.27 -3.32
CA GLU A 110 -0.37 15.05 -2.17
C GLU A 110 -1.05 14.15 -1.12
N ASN A 111 -1.73 13.07 -1.52
CA ASN A 111 -2.36 12.14 -0.58
C ASN A 111 -1.33 11.32 0.16
N VAL A 112 -0.39 10.70 -0.56
CA VAL A 112 0.64 9.85 0.04
C VAL A 112 1.51 10.68 0.99
N LEU A 113 1.89 11.89 0.59
CA LEU A 113 2.61 12.81 1.46
C LEU A 113 1.81 13.16 2.71
N ARG A 114 0.53 13.56 2.54
CA ARG A 114 -0.34 13.90 3.67
C ARG A 114 -0.40 12.76 4.68
N PHE A 115 -0.65 11.52 4.22
CA PHE A 115 -0.74 10.36 5.11
C PHE A 115 0.58 10.06 5.82
N ALA A 116 1.72 10.22 5.14
CA ALA A 116 3.03 10.07 5.76
C ALA A 116 3.28 11.14 6.85
N TYR A 117 2.91 12.39 6.61
CA TYR A 117 3.02 13.47 7.60
C TYR A 117 2.10 13.23 8.81
N GLU A 118 0.86 12.83 8.59
CA GLU A 118 -0.09 12.51 9.68
C GLU A 118 0.45 11.41 10.59
N VAL A 119 0.98 10.32 9.99
CA VAL A 119 1.58 9.21 10.73
C VAL A 119 2.86 9.63 11.46
N ALA A 120 3.74 10.41 10.81
CA ALA A 120 4.96 10.91 11.43
C ALA A 120 4.65 11.80 12.65
N GLY A 121 3.72 12.75 12.50
CA GLY A 121 3.29 13.63 13.59
C GLY A 121 2.71 12.85 14.78
N LEU A 122 1.88 11.84 14.52
CA LEU A 122 1.35 10.97 15.56
C LEU A 122 2.47 10.22 16.31
N ARG A 123 3.46 9.67 15.58
CA ARG A 123 4.61 8.97 16.19
C ARG A 123 5.45 9.90 17.05
N GLU A 124 5.69 11.12 16.60
CA GLU A 124 6.42 12.13 17.37
C GLU A 124 5.67 12.55 18.64
N GLU A 125 4.35 12.69 18.57
CA GLU A 125 3.51 12.96 19.74
C GLU A 125 3.56 11.80 20.75
N LEU A 126 3.39 10.56 20.30
CA LEU A 126 3.49 9.39 21.16
C LEU A 126 4.87 9.26 21.80
N ALA A 127 5.94 9.53 21.05
CA ALA A 127 7.30 9.52 21.59
C ALA A 127 7.51 10.57 22.69
N ARG A 128 6.91 11.75 22.56
CA ARG A 128 6.93 12.80 23.61
C ARG A 128 6.11 12.43 24.84
N GLN A 129 5.03 11.66 24.66
CA GLN A 129 4.17 11.20 25.77
C GLN A 129 4.74 9.99 26.53
N VAL A 130 5.84 9.38 26.07
CA VAL A 130 6.56 8.31 26.79
C VAL A 130 7.87 8.80 27.41
N PRO A 131 7.86 9.54 28.55
CA PRO A 131 9.03 9.70 29.40
C PRO A 131 9.13 8.58 30.46
N ALA A 132 10.27 7.91 30.49
CA ALA A 132 10.97 7.32 31.64
C ALA A 132 10.24 6.45 32.71
N HIS A 133 9.01 5.94 32.52
CA HIS A 133 8.40 5.06 33.54
C HIS A 133 8.98 3.62 33.60
N ARG A 134 9.88 3.24 32.68
CA ARG A 134 10.32 1.83 32.53
C ARG A 134 11.76 1.51 32.96
N GLN A 135 12.42 2.37 33.75
CA GLN A 135 13.75 2.06 34.35
C GLN A 135 13.77 1.92 35.88
N ALA A 136 12.65 2.04 36.57
CA ALA A 136 12.57 1.73 38.00
C ALA A 136 11.92 0.36 38.21
N GLY A 137 12.70 -0.72 38.11
CA GLY A 137 12.25 -2.03 38.59
C GLY A 137 12.81 -3.23 37.84
N VAL A 138 14.11 -3.48 37.96
CA VAL A 138 14.63 -4.81 38.32
C VAL A 138 15.92 -4.56 39.11
N LEU A 139 15.83 -4.67 40.43
CA LEU A 139 16.95 -5.08 41.29
C LEU A 139 16.99 -6.62 41.29
#